data_AF-A0A542ZA80-F1
#
_entry.id   AF-A0A542ZA80-F1
#
_cell.length_a   1.000
_cell.length_b   1.000
_cell.length_c   1.000
_cell.angle_alpha   90.00
_cell.angle_beta   90.00
_cell.angle_gamma   90.00
#
_symmetry.space_group_name_H-M   'P 1'
#
loop_
_entity.id
_entity.type
_entity.pdbx_description
1 polymer ?
#
loop_
_entity_poly.entity_id
_entity_poly.type
_entity_poly.pdbx_seq_one_letter_code
_entity_poly.pdbx_strand_id
1 'polypeptide(L)'
;MRPSRRSLIRAFILIALVGIWLGVSAVGGRSIGMLSQVTENDSSAFLPQASESIEAREAVKEFQDSDALPAFVTIMGADVVSEALPAGPPRGMPGAAYASDVVDGIDVDGIPLRDYLATDAVVPVIPADDGSGVLLLLPLSGEKVNAQDADGDPRLDSVVASIREQTPQIT
;
A
#
# COMPACT_ATOMS: atom_id res chain seq x y z
N MET A 1 -60.95 -2.98 -18.74
CA MET A 1 -61.22 -2.35 -17.43
C MET A 1 -60.43 -1.04 -17.35
N ARG A 2 -61.09 0.12 -17.31
CA ARG A 2 -60.38 1.40 -17.13
C ARG A 2 -59.95 1.50 -15.66
N PRO A 3 -58.65 1.66 -15.35
CA PRO A 3 -58.20 1.75 -13.96
C PRO A 3 -58.87 2.95 -13.29
N SER A 4 -59.44 2.74 -12.11
CA SER A 4 -60.05 3.84 -11.35
C SER A 4 -58.95 4.85 -10.98
N ARG A 5 -59.28 6.15 -10.92
CA ARG A 5 -58.32 7.21 -10.55
C ARG A 5 -57.54 6.88 -9.27
N ARG A 6 -58.15 6.18 -8.32
CA ARG A 6 -57.52 5.72 -7.07
C ARG A 6 -56.44 4.65 -7.29
N SER A 7 -56.62 3.76 -8.26
CA SER A 7 -55.62 2.74 -8.63
C SER A 7 -54.39 3.37 -9.27
N LEU A 8 -54.59 4.35 -10.16
CA LEU A 8 -53.51 5.11 -10.79
C LEU A 8 -52.67 5.91 -9.78
N ILE A 9 -53.33 6.57 -8.81
CA ILE A 9 -52.65 7.31 -7.76
C ILE A 9 -51.80 6.36 -6.89
N ARG A 10 -52.32 5.19 -6.53
CA ARG A 10 -51.56 4.20 -5.75
C ARG A 10 -50.35 3.65 -6.51
N ALA A 11 -50.52 3.33 -7.79
CA ALA A 11 -49.42 2.88 -8.63
C ALA A 11 -48.32 3.94 -8.73
N PHE A 12 -48.70 5.21 -8.91
CA PHE A 12 -47.75 6.32 -8.95
C PHE A 12 -46.98 6.47 -7.63
N ILE A 13 -47.67 6.39 -6.49
CA ILE A 13 -47.03 6.46 -5.16
C ILE A 13 -46.02 5.32 -4.97
N LEU A 14 -46.36 4.09 -5.35
CA LEU A 14 -45.44 2.95 -5.25
C LEU A 14 -44.21 3.12 -6.15
N ILE A 15 -44.40 3.56 -7.39
CA ILE A 15 -43.29 3.83 -8.31
C ILE A 15 -42.40 4.95 -7.78
N ALA A 16 -42.98 6.03 -7.26
CA ALA A 16 -42.22 7.12 -6.66
C ALA A 16 -41.43 6.66 -5.43
N LEU A 17 -42.02 5.84 -4.56
CA LEU A 17 -41.35 5.28 -3.39
C LEU A 17 -40.14 4.41 -3.78
N VAL A 18 -40.32 3.51 -4.76
CA VAL A 18 -39.24 2.67 -5.28
C VAL A 18 -38.16 3.53 -5.97
N GLY A 19 -38.56 4.55 -6.73
CA GLY A 19 -37.62 5.47 -7.38
C GLY A 19 -36.77 6.25 -6.39
N ILE A 20 -37.38 6.75 -5.31
CA ILE A 20 -36.66 7.41 -4.20
C ILE A 20 -35.72 6.42 -3.53
N TRP A 21 -36.18 5.21 -3.22
CA TRP A 21 -35.36 4.18 -2.59
C TRP A 21 -34.14 3.79 -3.44
N LEU A 22 -34.32 3.61 -4.76
CA LEU A 22 -33.23 3.35 -5.70
C LEU A 22 -32.29 4.55 -5.82
N GLY A 23 -32.80 5.77 -5.85
CA GLY A 23 -31.99 7.00 -5.91
C GLY A 23 -31.05 7.14 -4.71
N VAL A 24 -31.59 6.93 -3.50
CA VAL A 24 -30.79 6.95 -2.25
C VAL A 24 -29.76 5.81 -2.26
N SER A 25 -30.17 4.61 -2.68
CA SER A 25 -29.28 3.44 -2.75
C SER A 25 -28.16 3.61 -3.80
N ALA A 26 -28.41 4.29 -4.91
CA ALA A 26 -27.40 4.56 -5.93
C ALA A 26 -26.31 5.53 -5.44
N VAL A 27 -26.69 6.56 -4.69
CA VAL A 27 -25.75 7.48 -4.05
C VAL A 27 -25.00 6.79 -2.90
N GLY A 28 -25.72 6.06 -2.04
CA GLY A 28 -25.13 5.31 -0.93
C GLY A 28 -24.20 4.18 -1.37
N GLY A 29 -24.55 3.47 -2.45
CA GLY A 29 -23.79 2.33 -2.98
C GLY A 29 -22.37 2.68 -3.45
N ARG A 30 -22.16 3.87 -4.03
CA ARG A 30 -20.80 4.34 -4.37
C ARG A 30 -19.93 4.54 -3.13
N SER A 31 -20.54 4.94 -2.02
CA SER A 31 -19.85 5.18 -0.74
C SER A 31 -19.40 3.87 -0.10
N ILE A 32 -20.22 2.81 -0.16
CA ILE A 32 -19.89 1.49 0.40
C ILE A 32 -18.68 0.86 -0.31
N GLY A 33 -18.50 1.11 -1.62
CA GLY A 33 -17.31 0.67 -2.36
C GLY A 33 -16.01 1.31 -1.87
N MET A 34 -16.07 2.55 -1.36
CA MET A 34 -14.92 3.25 -0.78
C MET A 34 -14.59 2.76 0.63
N LEU A 35 -15.58 2.28 1.40
CA LEU A 35 -15.37 1.62 2.69
C LEU A 35 -14.65 0.26 2.59
N SER A 36 -14.47 -0.29 1.38
CA SER A 36 -13.69 -1.50 1.14
C SER A 36 -12.18 -1.30 1.32
N GLN A 37 -11.69 -0.07 1.48
CA GLN A 37 -10.24 0.18 1.60
C GLN A 37 -9.63 -0.31 2.91
N VAL A 38 -10.44 -0.56 3.94
CA VAL A 38 -9.94 -1.19 5.16
C VAL A 38 -11.11 -1.97 5.77
N THR A 39 -11.21 -3.26 5.45
CA THR A 39 -11.61 -4.16 6.55
C THR A 39 -10.53 -3.92 7.58
N GLU A 40 -10.85 -3.15 8.63
CA GLU A 40 -10.01 -3.02 9.81
C GLU A 40 -9.61 -4.45 10.16
N ASN A 41 -8.37 -4.81 9.86
CA ASN A 41 -7.87 -6.17 10.00
C ASN A 41 -7.62 -6.39 11.49
N ASP A 42 -8.69 -6.36 12.27
CA ASP A 42 -8.68 -6.78 13.65
C ASP A 42 -8.72 -8.31 13.66
N SER A 43 -7.56 -8.88 13.34
CA SER A 43 -7.26 -10.31 13.48
C SER A 43 -7.45 -10.84 14.91
N SER A 44 -7.81 -9.97 15.88
CA SER A 44 -8.06 -10.31 17.27
C SER A 44 -9.52 -10.20 17.72
N ALA A 45 -10.46 -9.80 16.83
CA ALA A 45 -11.89 -9.80 17.16
C ALA A 45 -12.44 -11.19 17.54
N PHE A 46 -11.65 -12.25 17.34
CA PHE A 46 -11.95 -13.63 17.75
C PHE A 46 -11.47 -14.01 19.16
N LEU A 47 -10.64 -13.20 19.82
CA LEU A 47 -10.13 -13.49 21.17
C LEU A 47 -10.79 -12.53 22.19
N PRO A 48 -11.35 -13.04 23.30
CA PRO A 48 -11.81 -12.18 24.40
C PRO A 48 -10.70 -11.22 24.82
N GLN A 49 -11.05 -9.97 25.14
CA GLN A 49 -10.13 -8.87 25.48
C GLN A 49 -9.12 -9.19 26.61
N ALA A 50 -9.28 -10.32 27.31
CA ALA A 50 -8.42 -10.80 28.39
C ALA A 50 -7.56 -12.03 27.99
N SER A 51 -7.18 -12.14 26.72
CA SER A 51 -6.27 -13.21 26.27
C SER A 51 -4.80 -12.80 26.41
N GLU A 52 -3.96 -13.74 26.84
CA GLU A 52 -2.50 -13.59 26.95
C GLU A 52 -1.87 -13.13 25.63
N SER A 53 -2.49 -13.44 24.49
CA SER A 53 -2.06 -12.98 23.16
C SER A 53 -2.19 -11.46 22.97
N ILE A 54 -3.12 -10.78 23.64
CA ILE A 54 -3.22 -9.31 23.61
C ILE A 54 -2.12 -8.68 24.46
N GLU A 55 -1.83 -9.24 25.63
CA GLU A 55 -0.75 -8.78 26.52
C GLU A 55 0.62 -8.94 25.85
N ALA A 56 0.89 -10.09 25.22
CA ALA A 56 2.10 -10.32 24.44
C ALA A 56 2.23 -9.33 23.27
N ARG A 57 1.14 -9.03 22.54
CA ARG A 57 1.15 -8.07 21.44
C ARG A 57 1.47 -6.65 21.92
N GLU A 58 0.94 -6.25 23.08
CA GLU A 58 1.22 -4.92 23.63
C GLU A 58 2.66 -4.81 24.13
N ALA A 59 3.18 -5.86 24.77
CA ALA A 59 4.59 -5.94 25.16
C ALA A 59 5.52 -5.88 23.94
N VAL A 60 5.17 -6.53 22.82
CA VAL A 60 5.96 -6.50 21.57
C VAL A 60 6.09 -5.09 20.99
N LYS A 61 5.09 -4.21 21.16
CA LYS A 61 5.19 -2.81 20.68
C LYS A 61 6.32 -2.04 21.37
N GLU A 62 6.65 -2.36 22.63
CA GLU A 62 7.77 -1.74 23.34
C GLU A 62 9.13 -2.11 22.75
N PHE A 63 9.20 -3.23 22.02
CA PHE A 63 10.42 -3.67 21.31
C PHE A 63 10.46 -3.27 19.84
N GLN A 64 9.44 -2.58 19.33
CA GLN A 64 9.42 -2.07 17.96
C GLN A 64 9.93 -0.62 17.94
N ASP A 65 11.23 -0.46 17.68
CA ASP A 65 11.89 0.86 17.62
C ASP A 65 11.51 1.68 16.37
N SER A 66 10.91 1.07 15.34
CA SER A 66 10.49 1.79 14.13
C SER A 66 9.18 1.26 13.56
N ASP A 67 8.27 2.17 13.21
CA ASP A 67 7.06 1.91 12.41
C ASP A 67 7.41 1.78 10.91
N ALA A 68 8.40 0.94 10.60
CA ALA A 68 8.88 0.74 9.26
C ALA A 68 8.04 -0.33 8.55
N LEU A 69 7.48 0.03 7.39
CA LEU A 69 6.74 -0.87 6.51
C LEU A 69 7.69 -1.44 5.45
N PRO A 70 7.95 -2.76 5.44
CA PRO A 70 8.85 -3.36 4.45
C PRO A 70 8.18 -3.41 3.07
N ALA A 71 8.75 -2.70 2.10
CA ALA A 71 8.41 -2.83 0.68
C ALA A 71 9.42 -3.73 -0.04
N PHE A 72 8.90 -4.75 -0.71
CA PHE A 72 9.69 -5.72 -1.48
C PHE A 72 9.69 -5.31 -2.95
N VAL A 73 10.85 -4.91 -3.47
CA VAL A 73 10.99 -4.46 -4.86
C VAL A 73 11.89 -5.41 -5.62
N THR A 74 11.34 -6.09 -6.61
CA THR A 74 12.08 -7.00 -7.48
C THR A 74 12.48 -6.28 -8.75
N ILE A 75 13.77 -6.29 -9.06
CA ILE A 75 14.32 -5.78 -10.31
C ILE A 75 14.88 -6.98 -11.08
N MET A 76 14.23 -7.34 -12.18
CA MET A 76 14.65 -8.45 -13.04
C MET A 76 15.53 -7.94 -14.16
N GLY A 77 16.48 -8.74 -14.63
CA GLY A 77 17.33 -8.41 -15.78
C GLY A 77 18.62 -9.23 -15.81
N ALA A 78 19.13 -9.49 -17.02
CA ALA A 78 20.27 -10.39 -17.22
C ALA A 78 21.56 -9.92 -16.54
N ASP A 79 21.81 -8.60 -16.51
CA ASP A 79 23.05 -8.02 -15.97
C ASP A 79 22.88 -7.45 -14.55
N VAL A 80 21.65 -7.43 -14.02
CA VAL A 80 21.29 -6.77 -12.76
C VAL A 80 22.08 -7.29 -11.58
N VAL A 81 22.25 -8.60 -11.50
CA VAL A 81 22.99 -9.21 -10.40
C VAL A 81 24.46 -8.76 -10.45
N SER A 82 25.04 -8.62 -11.64
CA SER A 82 26.42 -8.15 -11.80
C SER A 82 26.57 -6.65 -11.51
N GLU A 83 25.55 -5.85 -11.83
CA GLU A 83 25.50 -4.42 -11.51
C GLU A 83 25.31 -4.18 -10.00
N ALA A 84 24.37 -4.92 -9.40
CA ALA A 84 24.03 -4.78 -8.00
C ALA A 84 25.09 -5.39 -7.08
N LEU A 85 25.70 -6.51 -7.49
CA LEU A 85 26.67 -7.27 -6.71
C LEU A 85 27.93 -7.51 -7.57
N PRO A 86 28.70 -6.45 -7.87
CA PRO A 86 29.89 -6.56 -8.71
C PRO A 86 30.95 -7.45 -8.07
N ALA A 87 31.71 -8.16 -8.90
CA ALA A 87 32.76 -9.04 -8.45
C ALA A 87 33.86 -8.26 -7.71
N GLY A 88 34.09 -8.61 -6.44
CA GLY A 88 35.14 -8.03 -5.60
C GLY A 88 34.72 -7.91 -4.13
N PRO A 89 35.65 -7.55 -3.23
CA PRO A 89 35.30 -7.28 -1.85
C PRO A 89 34.40 -6.03 -1.78
N PRO A 90 33.20 -6.11 -1.19
CA PRO A 90 32.32 -4.96 -1.08
C PRO A 90 32.94 -3.91 -0.15
N ARG A 91 32.78 -2.64 -0.50
CA ARG A 91 33.07 -1.52 0.42
C ARG A 91 31.80 -1.25 1.23
N GLY A 92 31.59 -2.04 2.28
CA GLY A 92 30.39 -1.98 3.12
C GLY A 92 29.44 -3.14 2.86
N MET A 93 28.13 -2.89 3.01
CA MET A 93 27.12 -3.91 2.75
C MET A 93 27.04 -4.24 1.25
N PRO A 94 26.99 -5.54 0.87
CA PRO A 94 26.78 -5.94 -0.52
C PRO A 94 25.54 -5.26 -1.12
N GLY A 95 25.68 -4.69 -2.31
CA GLY A 95 24.58 -4.03 -3.02
C GLY A 95 24.18 -2.65 -2.49
N ALA A 96 24.82 -2.13 -1.44
CA ALA A 96 24.44 -0.83 -0.86
C ALA A 96 24.55 0.34 -1.85
N ALA A 97 25.56 0.34 -2.72
CA ALA A 97 25.70 1.38 -3.75
C ALA A 97 24.55 1.34 -4.76
N TYR A 98 24.24 0.14 -5.27
CA TYR A 98 23.11 -0.07 -6.19
C TYR A 98 21.78 0.29 -5.56
N ALA A 99 21.55 -0.12 -4.30
CA ALA A 99 20.35 0.26 -3.56
C ALA A 99 20.24 1.78 -3.39
N SER A 100 21.35 2.46 -3.08
CA SER A 100 21.38 3.93 -2.99
C SER A 100 21.05 4.56 -4.34
N ASP A 101 21.63 4.08 -5.44
CA ASP A 101 21.39 4.59 -6.78
C ASP A 101 19.91 4.42 -7.20
N VAL A 102 19.30 3.27 -6.91
CA VAL A 102 17.87 3.03 -7.17
C VAL A 102 17.00 3.97 -6.33
N VAL A 103 17.28 4.10 -5.04
CA VAL A 103 16.52 4.98 -4.14
C VAL A 103 16.67 6.45 -4.54
N ASP A 104 17.85 6.86 -4.96
CA ASP A 104 18.15 8.24 -5.36
C ASP A 104 17.59 8.58 -6.75
N GLY A 105 17.38 7.57 -7.58
CA GLY A 105 16.80 7.71 -8.92
C GLY A 105 15.28 7.79 -8.95
N ILE A 106 14.58 7.48 -7.85
CA ILE A 106 13.12 7.48 -7.77
C ILE A 106 12.63 8.74 -7.07
N ASP A 107 11.75 9.47 -7.75
CA ASP A 107 11.08 10.67 -7.26
C ASP A 107 9.57 10.45 -7.09
N VAL A 108 9.02 10.90 -5.97
CA VAL A 108 7.59 10.84 -5.65
C VAL A 108 7.08 12.25 -5.47
N ASP A 109 6.44 12.79 -6.52
CA ASP A 109 5.87 14.15 -6.56
C ASP A 109 6.87 15.26 -6.19
N GLY A 110 8.12 15.15 -6.65
CA GLY A 110 9.20 16.09 -6.37
C GLY A 110 9.93 15.85 -5.04
N ILE A 111 9.62 14.75 -4.34
CA ILE A 111 10.27 14.33 -3.11
C ILE A 111 11.01 13.01 -3.38
N PRO A 112 12.33 12.93 -3.11
CA PRO A 112 13.09 11.72 -3.40
C PRO A 112 12.64 10.54 -2.53
N LEU A 113 12.66 9.32 -3.06
CA LEU A 113 12.20 8.11 -2.35
C LEU A 113 12.91 7.93 -0.99
N ARG A 114 14.18 8.35 -0.88
CA ARG A 114 14.94 8.32 0.39
C ARG A 114 14.21 9.01 1.54
N ASP A 115 13.45 10.08 1.25
CA ASP A 115 12.75 10.85 2.28
C ASP A 115 11.54 10.09 2.81
N TYR A 116 11.05 9.08 2.10
CA TYR A 116 9.99 8.19 2.54
C TYR A 116 10.50 6.94 3.28
N LEU A 117 11.82 6.73 3.34
CA LEU A 117 12.38 5.63 4.11
C LEU A 117 12.40 5.93 5.62
N ALA A 118 12.44 4.86 6.41
CA ALA A 118 12.70 4.94 7.84
C ALA A 118 14.09 5.56 8.12
N THR A 119 14.24 6.21 9.28
CA THR A 119 15.54 6.80 9.67
C THR A 119 16.61 5.71 9.77
N ASP A 120 17.81 5.99 9.27
CA ASP A 120 18.95 5.06 9.21
C ASP A 120 18.62 3.72 8.52
N ALA A 121 17.65 3.76 7.59
CA ALA A 121 17.24 2.62 6.78
C ALA A 121 18.41 1.97 6.06
N VAL A 122 18.58 0.69 6.31
CA VAL A 122 19.45 -0.17 5.50
C VAL A 122 18.59 -0.88 4.47
N VAL A 123 18.96 -0.76 3.20
CA VAL A 123 18.27 -1.42 2.07
C VAL A 123 19.11 -2.60 1.62
N PRO A 124 18.87 -3.82 2.14
CA PRO A 124 19.59 -5.00 1.68
C PRO A 124 19.17 -5.38 0.26
N VAL A 125 20.15 -5.88 -0.51
CA VAL A 125 19.95 -6.41 -1.85
C VAL A 125 20.19 -7.91 -1.84
N ILE A 126 19.20 -8.67 -2.29
CA ILE A 126 19.24 -10.13 -2.32
C ILE A 126 19.17 -10.59 -3.78
N PRO A 127 20.17 -11.29 -4.31
CA PRO A 127 20.09 -11.83 -5.65
C PRO A 127 19.12 -13.02 -5.71
N ALA A 128 18.46 -13.19 -6.85
CA ALA A 128 17.76 -14.43 -7.15
C ALA A 128 18.77 -15.57 -7.38
N ASP A 129 18.45 -16.78 -6.91
CA ASP A 129 19.31 -17.96 -7.06
C ASP A 129 19.61 -18.31 -8.52
N ASP A 130 18.67 -18.00 -9.42
CA ASP A 130 18.78 -18.23 -10.86
C ASP A 130 19.45 -17.07 -11.62
N GLY A 131 19.86 -16.01 -10.90
CA GLY A 131 20.48 -14.83 -11.48
C GLY A 131 19.52 -13.92 -12.27
N SER A 132 18.21 -14.18 -12.22
CA SER A 132 17.21 -13.44 -13.01
C SER A 132 16.99 -12.00 -12.56
N GLY A 133 17.47 -11.62 -11.38
CA GLY A 133 17.26 -10.31 -10.81
C GLY A 133 17.71 -10.19 -9.36
N VAL A 134 17.32 -9.08 -8.74
CA VAL A 134 17.55 -8.78 -7.32
C VAL A 134 16.28 -8.32 -6.62
N LEU A 135 16.20 -8.57 -5.32
CA LEU A 135 15.18 -8.08 -4.42
C LEU A 135 15.79 -7.03 -3.49
N LEU A 136 15.20 -5.83 -3.49
CA LEU A 136 15.48 -4.77 -2.54
C LEU A 136 14.40 -4.80 -1.46
N LEU A 137 14.80 -4.76 -0.19
CA LEU A 137 13.88 -4.51 0.92
C LEU A 137 13.99 -3.04 1.33
N LEU A 138 13.00 -2.26 0.96
CA LEU A 138 12.90 -0.84 1.27
C LEU A 138 12.07 -0.66 2.54
N PRO A 139 12.66 -0.29 3.68
CA PRO A 139 11.90 0.02 4.89
C PRO A 139 11.27 1.41 4.73
N LEU A 140 10.01 1.46 4.33
CA LEU A 140 9.24 2.71 4.23
C LEU A 140 8.87 3.20 5.62
N SER A 141 8.88 4.50 5.85
CA SER A 141 8.40 5.11 7.09
C SER A 141 6.87 5.10 7.10
N GLY A 142 6.25 4.31 7.98
CA GLY A 142 4.79 4.23 8.14
C GLY A 142 4.15 5.60 8.30
N GLU A 143 4.71 6.46 9.16
CA GLU A 143 4.27 7.85 9.36
C GLU A 143 4.21 8.65 8.04
N LYS A 144 5.23 8.56 7.19
CA LYS A 144 5.37 9.40 5.99
C LYS A 144 4.53 8.89 4.83
N VAL A 145 4.40 7.58 4.68
CA VAL A 145 3.62 6.97 3.59
C VAL A 145 2.12 6.93 3.90
N ASN A 146 1.74 6.91 5.19
CA ASN A 146 0.34 7.02 5.60
C ASN A 146 -0.13 8.48 5.77
N ALA A 147 0.78 9.46 5.64
CA ALA A 147 0.41 10.86 5.62
C ALA A 147 -0.51 11.16 4.43
N GLN A 148 -1.48 12.04 4.64
CA GLN A 148 -2.41 12.47 3.59
C GLN A 148 -1.71 13.42 2.62
N ASP A 149 -2.00 13.27 1.33
CA ASP A 149 -1.61 14.20 0.29
C ASP A 149 -2.53 15.42 0.22
N ALA A 150 -2.41 16.22 -0.86
CA ALA A 150 -3.21 17.42 -1.05
C ALA A 150 -4.70 17.14 -1.33
N ASP A 151 -5.02 15.93 -1.81
CA ASP A 151 -6.36 15.49 -2.15
C ASP A 151 -7.03 14.70 -1.00
N GLY A 152 -6.27 14.39 0.05
CA GLY A 152 -6.73 13.71 1.26
C GLY A 152 -6.50 12.20 1.24
N ASP A 153 -5.83 11.69 0.21
CA ASP A 153 -5.52 10.27 0.04
C ASP A 153 -4.16 9.92 0.67
N PRO A 154 -3.94 8.65 1.12
CA PRO A 154 -2.64 8.22 1.63
C PRO A 154 -1.54 8.28 0.55
N ARG A 155 -0.38 8.83 0.90
CA ARG A 155 0.80 8.91 0.00
C ARG A 155 1.36 7.56 -0.44
N LEU A 156 1.02 6.46 0.23
CA LEU A 156 1.53 5.13 -0.08
C LEU A 156 1.26 4.75 -1.54
N ASP A 157 0.10 5.12 -2.09
CA ASP A 157 -0.27 4.79 -3.45
C ASP A 157 0.64 5.50 -4.47
N SER A 158 0.97 6.77 -4.25
CA SER A 158 1.89 7.52 -5.13
C SER A 158 3.33 7.00 -4.99
N VAL A 159 3.77 6.66 -3.77
CA VAL A 159 5.08 6.04 -3.54
C VAL A 159 5.20 4.71 -4.30
N VAL A 160 4.20 3.84 -4.21
CA VAL A 160 4.20 2.55 -4.92
C VAL A 160 4.14 2.75 -6.43
N ALA A 161 3.36 3.71 -6.92
CA ALA A 161 3.28 4.04 -8.34
C ALA A 161 4.63 4.52 -8.87
N SER A 162 5.27 5.48 -8.21
CA SER A 162 6.60 5.97 -8.58
C SER A 162 7.65 4.87 -8.57
N ILE A 163 7.68 4.02 -7.55
CA ILE A 163 8.58 2.86 -7.52
C ILE A 163 8.32 2.00 -8.75
N ARG A 164 7.07 1.63 -9.05
CA ARG A 164 6.77 0.76 -10.20
C ARG A 164 7.15 1.37 -11.55
N GLU A 165 6.95 2.67 -11.73
CA GLU A 165 7.17 3.35 -13.01
C GLU A 165 8.64 3.70 -13.25
N GLN A 166 9.35 4.07 -12.19
CA GLN A 166 10.72 4.59 -12.27
C GLN A 166 11.78 3.57 -11.86
N THR A 167 11.39 2.45 -11.24
CA THR A 167 12.30 1.30 -11.13
C THR A 167 12.71 0.89 -12.54
N PRO A 168 14.02 0.78 -12.83
CA PRO A 168 14.49 0.43 -14.15
C PRO A 168 13.78 -0.84 -14.65
N GLN A 169 12.90 -0.67 -15.62
CA GLN A 169 12.29 -1.79 -16.34
C GLN A 169 13.35 -2.30 -17.30
N ILE A 170 13.85 -3.49 -16.99
CA ILE A 170 14.96 -4.04 -17.75
C ILE A 170 14.34 -4.80 -18.90
N THR A 171 14.64 -4.28 -20.09
CA THR A 171 14.37 -4.94 -21.36
C THR A 171 15.30 -6.14 -21.53
#